data_AF-A0A1A7YMI9-F1
#
_entry.id   AF-A0A1A7YMI9-F1
#
_cell.length_a   1.000
_cell.length_b   1.000
_cell.length_c   1.000
_cell.angle_alpha   90.00
_cell.angle_beta   90.00
_cell.angle_gamma   90.00
#
_symmetry.space_group_name_H-M   'P 1'
#
loop_
_entity.id
_entity.type
_entity.pdbx_description
1 polymer ?
#
loop_
_entity_poly.entity_id
_entity_poly.type
_entity_poly.pdbx_seq_one_letter_code
_entity_poly.pdbx_strand_id
1 'polypeptide(L)'
;GRDNGSPISNYLIQTRTLFTVGWQRVNTVPEVIDGSTLTATVVDLNAWVEYEFRVLAKNSVGVGEPSPVSVKTRTEDAVPDAAPGDVGGGGGNRSEL
;
A
#
# COMPACT_ATOMS: atom_id res chain seq x y z
N GLY A 1 -21.37 21.39 -7.87
CA GLY A 1 -21.62 20.55 -6.68
C GLY A 1 -20.48 19.56 -6.55
N ARG A 2 -20.01 19.29 -5.33
CA ARG A 2 -18.79 18.50 -5.06
C ARG A 2 -18.79 17.06 -5.59
N ASP A 3 -19.94 16.55 -6.06
CA ASP A 3 -20.09 15.14 -6.49
C ASP A 3 -20.56 14.97 -7.95
N ASN A 4 -20.44 16.00 -8.80
CA ASN A 4 -20.88 15.97 -10.21
C ASN A 4 -22.34 15.48 -10.43
N GLY A 5 -23.20 15.58 -9.42
CA GLY A 5 -24.61 15.20 -9.49
C GLY A 5 -24.95 13.79 -8.99
N SER A 6 -23.97 12.97 -8.58
CA SER A 6 -24.20 11.68 -7.92
C SER A 6 -23.42 11.61 -6.60
N PRO A 7 -24.07 11.32 -5.46
CA PRO A 7 -23.40 11.28 -4.16
C PRO A 7 -22.29 10.21 -4.15
N ILE A 8 -21.24 10.47 -3.36
CA ILE A 8 -20.15 9.53 -3.14
C ILE A 8 -20.69 8.29 -2.43
N SER A 9 -20.44 7.11 -3.02
CA SER A 9 -20.82 5.82 -2.44
C SER A 9 -19.75 5.27 -1.51
N ASN A 10 -18.48 5.39 -1.90
CA ASN A 10 -17.36 4.88 -1.13
C ASN A 10 -16.03 5.55 -1.53
N TYR A 11 -15.02 5.38 -0.70
CA TYR A 11 -13.65 5.78 -0.99
C TYR A 11 -12.75 4.58 -1.29
N LEU A 12 -11.69 4.84 -2.05
CA LEU A 12 -10.59 3.91 -2.33
C LEU A 12 -9.29 4.57 -1.91
N ILE A 13 -8.42 3.84 -1.22
CA ILE A 13 -7.06 4.30 -0.89
C ILE A 13 -6.08 3.59 -1.82
N GLN A 14 -5.14 4.37 -2.35
CA GLN A 14 -3.99 3.85 -3.09
C GLN A 14 -2.70 4.30 -2.44
N THR A 15 -1.66 3.50 -2.63
CA THR A 15 -0.32 3.79 -2.16
C THR A 15 0.73 3.65 -3.26
N ARG A 16 1.86 4.30 -3.06
CA ARG A 16 3.06 4.16 -3.88
C ARG A 16 4.30 4.18 -2.99
N THR A 17 5.23 3.30 -3.29
CA THR A 17 6.56 3.19 -2.67
C THR A 17 7.64 3.26 -3.75
N LEU A 18 8.91 3.24 -3.34
CA LEU A 18 10.04 3.09 -4.25
C LEU A 18 10.10 1.71 -4.92
N PHE A 19 9.44 0.70 -4.33
CA PHE A 19 9.50 -0.70 -4.77
C PHE A 19 8.30 -1.09 -5.65
N THR A 20 7.25 -0.26 -5.69
CA THR A 20 6.03 -0.51 -6.47
C THR A 20 6.05 0.24 -7.80
N VAL A 21 5.55 -0.39 -8.85
CA VAL A 21 5.30 0.29 -10.13
C VAL A 21 3.98 1.03 -10.07
N GLY A 22 4.02 2.36 -9.96
CA GLY A 22 2.82 3.20 -9.94
C GLY A 22 1.99 3.07 -8.66
N TRP A 23 0.70 3.41 -8.76
CA TRP A 23 -0.22 3.41 -7.62
C TRP A 23 -0.92 2.06 -7.45
N GLN A 24 -0.84 1.49 -6.26
CA GLN A 24 -1.42 0.20 -5.91
C GLN A 24 -2.57 0.38 -4.92
N ARG A 25 -3.61 -0.46 -5.02
CA ARG A 25 -4.70 -0.46 -4.04
C ARG A 25 -4.22 -1.09 -2.73
N VAL A 26 -4.65 -0.53 -1.60
CA VAL A 26 -4.32 -1.05 -0.27
C VAL A 26 -5.53 -1.71 0.40
N ASN A 27 -5.24 -2.61 1.33
CA ASN A 27 -6.23 -3.14 2.25
C ASN A 27 -6.50 -2.12 3.35
N THR A 28 -7.76 -1.99 3.75
CA THR A 28 -8.20 -1.04 4.77
C THR A 28 -9.10 -1.68 5.80
N VAL A 29 -9.14 -1.08 6.99
CA VAL A 29 -10.13 -1.36 8.02
C VAL A 29 -10.90 -0.05 8.28
N PRO A 30 -12.22 0.00 8.03
CA PRO A 30 -13.05 -1.06 7.42
C PRO A 30 -12.64 -1.36 5.96
N GLU A 31 -12.98 -2.55 5.46
CA GLU A 31 -12.67 -2.97 4.07
C GLU A 31 -13.37 -2.07 3.04
N VAL A 32 -14.59 -1.63 3.37
CA VAL A 32 -15.35 -0.66 2.58
C VAL A 32 -15.46 0.63 3.38
N ILE A 33 -14.90 1.70 2.83
CA ILE A 33 -14.99 3.05 3.39
C ILE A 33 -16.20 3.72 2.75
N ASP A 34 -17.32 3.80 3.45
CA ASP A 34 -18.53 4.45 2.91
C ASP A 34 -18.32 5.95 2.62
N GLY A 35 -19.20 6.54 1.83
CA GLY A 35 -19.12 7.95 1.43
C GLY A 35 -19.25 8.96 2.59
N SER A 36 -19.70 8.53 3.77
CA SER A 36 -19.76 9.35 4.98
C SER A 36 -18.55 9.19 5.90
N THR A 37 -17.74 8.14 5.69
CA THR A 37 -16.58 7.80 6.50
C THR A 37 -15.35 8.52 5.96
N LEU A 38 -14.77 9.37 6.81
CA LEU A 38 -13.62 10.21 6.45
C LEU A 38 -12.30 9.71 7.07
N THR A 39 -12.32 8.54 7.70
CA THR A 39 -11.18 7.94 8.39
C THR A 39 -11.13 6.44 8.13
N ALA A 40 -9.95 5.90 7.83
CA ALA A 40 -9.72 4.47 7.71
C ALA A 40 -8.27 4.13 8.07
N THR A 41 -8.03 2.88 8.47
CA THR A 41 -6.68 2.37 8.75
C THR A 41 -6.19 1.55 7.57
N VAL A 42 -5.03 1.88 7.02
CA VAL A 42 -4.35 1.05 6.03
C VAL A 42 -3.58 -0.05 6.76
N VAL A 43 -3.71 -1.29 6.30
CA VAL A 43 -3.08 -2.48 6.91
C VAL A 43 -2.18 -3.20 5.90
N ASP A 44 -1.47 -4.24 6.35
CA ASP A 44 -0.57 -5.07 5.53
C ASP A 44 0.58 -4.29 4.87
N LEU A 45 1.11 -3.29 5.57
CA LEU A 45 2.27 -2.52 5.12
C LEU A 45 3.57 -3.23 5.52
N ASN A 46 4.58 -3.12 4.66
CA ASN A 46 5.92 -3.62 4.96
C ASN A 46 6.62 -2.70 5.95
N ALA A 47 7.37 -3.29 6.89
CA ALA A 47 8.18 -2.54 7.83
C ALA A 47 9.31 -1.78 7.12
N TRP A 48 9.71 -0.64 7.69
CA TRP A 48 10.80 0.19 7.20
C TRP A 48 10.67 0.69 5.74
N VAL A 49 9.45 0.77 5.20
CA VAL A 49 9.18 1.24 3.84
C VAL A 49 8.53 2.63 3.85
N GLU A 50 8.99 3.50 2.95
CA GLU A 50 8.37 4.81 2.72
C GLU A 50 7.16 4.71 1.80
N TYR A 51 6.02 5.20 2.29
CA TYR A 51 4.74 5.21 1.60
C TYR A 51 4.25 6.63 1.33
N GLU A 52 3.60 6.79 0.18
CA GLU A 52 2.72 7.91 -0.16
C GLU A 52 1.31 7.38 -0.33
N PHE A 53 0.30 8.14 0.09
CA PHE A 53 -1.10 7.75 -0.06
C PHE A 53 -1.89 8.79 -0.85
N ARG A 54 -2.92 8.32 -1.54
CA ARG A 54 -3.96 9.17 -2.13
C ARG A 54 -5.31 8.49 -2.02
N VAL A 55 -6.37 9.29 -2.00
CA VAL A 55 -7.76 8.83 -1.89
C VAL A 55 -8.49 9.12 -3.20
N LEU A 56 -9.33 8.18 -3.64
CA LEU A 56 -10.23 8.36 -4.78
C LEU A 56 -11.67 8.20 -4.31
N ALA A 57 -12.52 9.16 -4.64
CA ALA A 57 -13.96 9.07 -4.40
C ALA A 57 -14.62 8.24 -5.50
N LYS A 58 -15.53 7.34 -5.15
CA LYS A 58 -16.33 6.58 -6.09
C LYS A 58 -17.81 6.94 -5.91
N ASN A 59 -18.51 7.10 -7.02
CA ASN A 59 -19.97 7.23 -7.06
C ASN A 59 -20.57 6.27 -8.09
N SER A 60 -21.87 6.41 -8.38
CA SER A 60 -22.59 5.55 -9.35
C SER A 60 -22.05 5.66 -10.79
N VAL A 61 -21.40 6.78 -11.13
CA VAL A 61 -20.83 7.02 -12.46
C VAL A 61 -19.46 6.37 -12.58
N GLY A 62 -18.66 6.38 -11.51
CA GLY A 62 -17.35 5.76 -11.51
C GLY A 62 -16.43 6.28 -10.41
N VAL A 63 -15.13 6.09 -10.62
CA VAL A 63 -14.07 6.59 -9.74
C VAL A 63 -13.66 7.98 -10.23
N GLY A 64 -13.68 8.95 -9.33
CA GLY A 64 -13.26 10.33 -9.60
C GLY A 64 -11.74 10.50 -9.57
N GLU A 65 -11.33 11.75 -9.81
CA GLU A 65 -9.92 12.14 -9.75
C GLU A 65 -9.31 11.87 -8.36
N PRO A 66 -8.02 11.49 -8.32
CA PRO A 66 -7.32 11.27 -7.06
C PRO A 66 -7.13 12.58 -6.29
N SER A 67 -7.09 12.45 -4.97
CA SER A 67 -6.65 13.53 -4.07
C SER A 67 -5.20 13.94 -4.34
N PRO A 68 -4.77 15.11 -3.84
CA PRO A 68 -3.35 15.36 -3.61
C PRO A 68 -2.70 14.22 -2.84
N VAL A 69 -1.42 14.00 -3.11
CA VAL A 69 -0.62 12.96 -2.47
C VAL A 69 -0.28 13.38 -1.04
N SER A 70 -0.35 12.43 -0.10
CA SER A 70 0.07 12.65 1.28
C SER A 70 1.56 12.99 1.37
N VAL A 71 1.98 13.50 2.51
CA VAL A 71 3.41 13.54 2.86
C VAL A 71 3.94 12.09 2.89
N LYS A 72 5.18 11.90 2.44
CA LYS A 72 5.88 10.62 2.56
C LYS A 72 6.06 10.27 4.03
N THR A 73 5.79 9.02 4.39
CA THR A 73 5.98 8.54 5.77
C THR A 73 6.54 7.13 5.73
N ARG A 74 7.52 6.86 6.59
CA ARG A 74 8.12 5.54 6.75
C ARG A 74 7.41 4.78 7.86
N THR A 75 7.12 3.51 7.62
CA THR A 75 6.68 2.59 8.67
C THR A 75 7.80 2.33 9.68
N GLU A 76 7.43 1.99 10.91
CA GLU A 76 8.38 1.56 11.93
C GLU A 76 9.16 0.33 11.48
N ASP A 77 10.32 0.12 12.10
CA ASP A 77 11.13 -1.08 11.89
C ASP A 77 10.49 -2.30 12.58
N ALA A 78 10.78 -3.50 12.06
CA ALA A 78 10.32 -4.77 12.62
C ALA A 78 11.38 -5.86 12.40
N VAL A 79 11.32 -6.91 13.22
CA VAL A 79 12.16 -8.10 13.02
C VAL A 79 11.82 -8.72 11.65
N PRO A 80 12.81 -8.98 10.77
CA PRO A 80 12.56 -9.64 9.49
C PRO A 80 11.82 -10.95 9.67
N ASP A 81 10.76 -11.14 8.89
CA ASP A 81 9.86 -12.30 8.95
C ASP A 81 10.31 -13.45 8.02
N ALA A 82 11.25 -13.18 7.11
CA ALA A 82 11.76 -14.14 6.13
C ALA A 82 13.27 -14.35 6.25
N ALA A 83 13.69 -15.62 6.24
CA ALA A 83 15.09 -15.98 6.04
C ALA A 83 15.50 -15.81 4.56
N PRO A 84 16.80 -15.58 4.26
CA PRO A 84 17.28 -15.56 2.89
C PRO A 84 17.01 -16.89 2.17
N GLY A 85 16.53 -16.82 0.93
CA GLY A 85 16.43 -17.99 0.04
C GLY A 85 17.81 -18.47 -0.42
N ASP A 86 17.93 -19.78 -0.70
CA ASP A 86 19.06 -20.41 -1.39
C ASP A 86 20.46 -20.22 -0.76
N VAL A 87 20.59 -20.43 0.56
CA VAL A 87 21.90 -20.48 1.22
C VAL A 87 22.67 -21.78 0.91
N GLY A 88 23.24 -21.88 -0.29
CA GLY A 88 24.10 -22.99 -0.71
C GLY A 88 25.55 -22.81 -0.23
N GLY A 89 25.95 -23.50 0.84
CA GLY A 89 27.34 -23.58 1.29
C GLY A 89 28.19 -24.50 0.40
N GLY A 90 28.92 -23.94 -0.55
CA GLY A 90 29.88 -24.68 -1.39
C GLY A 90 31.12 -25.09 -0.59
N GLY A 91 31.02 -26.16 0.19
CA GLY A 91 32.18 -26.83 0.79
C GLY A 91 32.98 -27.55 -0.29
N GLY A 92 33.97 -26.88 -0.88
CA GLY A 92 34.92 -27.52 -1.79
C GLY A 92 35.77 -28.54 -1.03
N ASN A 93 35.63 -29.82 -1.37
CA ASN A 93 36.55 -30.85 -0.89
C ASN A 93 37.96 -30.55 -1.42
N ARG A 94 38.88 -30.14 -0.54
CA ARG A 94 40.32 -30.19 -0.83
C ARG A 94 40.73 -31.67 -0.87
N SER A 95 40.88 -32.21 -2.06
CA SER A 95 41.66 -33.43 -2.26
C SER A 95 43.13 -33.05 -2.03
N GLU A 96 43.69 -33.47 -0.89
CA GLU A 96 45.14 -33.48 -0.73
C GLU A 96 45.71 -34.61 -1.60
N LEU A 97 46.85 -34.29 -2.23
CA LEU A 97 47.58 -35.08 -3.23
C LEU A 97 48.12 -36.40 -2.69
#